data_AF-A0A2A7VQE5-F1
#
_entry.id   AF-A0A2A7VQE5-F1
#
_cell.length_a   1.000
_cell.length_b   1.000
_cell.length_c   1.000
_cell.angle_alpha   90.00
_cell.angle_beta   90.00
_cell.angle_gamma   90.00
#
_symmetry.space_group_name_H-M   'P 1'
#
loop_
_entity.id
_entity.type
_entity.pdbx_description
1 polymer ?
#
loop_
_entity_poly.entity_id
_entity_poly.type
_entity_poly.pdbx_seq_one_letter_code
_entity_poly.pdbx_strand_id
1 'polypeptide(L)'
;RIGSNGTMIDKTIFIQTFVYFSLPVFLAIIHSIVGIYVVNDFINTFQKTDIILPALMTGLVFLVVYVVYFYTTYVGYKNIVKSNT
;
A
#
# COMPACT_ATOMS: atom_id res chain seq x y z
N ARG A 1 3.63 -32.74 -1.90
CA ARG A 1 4.19 -31.75 -0.93
C ARG A 1 5.65 -32.13 -0.65
N ILE A 2 6.59 -31.23 -0.87
CA ILE A 2 8.04 -31.42 -0.63
C ILE A 2 8.44 -31.04 0.81
N GLY A 3 7.65 -31.44 1.81
CA GLY A 3 7.96 -31.25 3.24
C GLY A 3 7.40 -30.01 3.95
N SER A 4 6.71 -29.10 3.24
CA SER A 4 6.10 -27.90 3.87
C SER A 4 4.74 -28.20 4.54
N ASN A 5 4.63 -27.87 5.83
CA ASN A 5 3.37 -27.97 6.58
C ASN A 5 2.44 -26.77 6.31
N GLY A 6 1.15 -26.87 6.69
CA GLY A 6 0.15 -25.83 6.38
C GLY A 6 0.47 -24.47 7.00
N THR A 7 1.06 -24.48 8.20
CA THR A 7 1.47 -23.26 8.91
C THR A 7 2.58 -22.50 8.18
N MET A 8 3.56 -23.22 7.60
CA MET A 8 4.62 -22.62 6.79
C MET A 8 4.07 -21.98 5.51
N ILE A 9 3.07 -22.62 4.88
CA ILE A 9 2.40 -22.10 3.69
C ILE A 9 1.64 -20.81 4.04
N ASP A 10 0.79 -20.84 5.07
CA ASP A 10 0.01 -19.67 5.50
C ASP A 10 0.91 -18.48 5.88
N LYS A 11 2.03 -18.74 6.57
CA LYS A 11 3.02 -17.72 6.92
C LYS A 11 3.69 -17.12 5.69
N THR A 12 4.07 -17.95 4.73
CA THR A 12 4.74 -17.50 3.49
C THR A 12 3.80 -16.64 2.65
N ILE A 13 2.54 -17.06 2.49
CA ILE A 13 1.50 -16.29 1.79
C ILE A 13 1.37 -14.89 2.40
N PHE A 14 1.24 -14.82 3.74
CA PHE A 14 1.13 -13.53 4.41
C PHE A 14 2.36 -12.63 4.20
N ILE A 15 3.56 -13.14 4.47
CA ILE A 15 4.80 -12.34 4.37
C ILE A 15 5.03 -11.87 2.94
N GLN A 16 4.86 -12.75 1.95
CA GLN A 16 5.05 -12.38 0.55
C GLN A 16 4.05 -11.30 0.14
N THR A 17 2.74 -11.52 0.34
CA THR A 17 1.73 -10.52 -0.03
C THR A 17 1.96 -9.21 0.72
N PHE A 18 2.30 -9.25 2.01
CA PHE A 18 2.58 -8.04 2.79
C PHE A 18 3.79 -7.26 2.27
N VAL A 19 4.91 -7.92 2.00
CA VAL A 19 6.12 -7.26 1.48
C VAL A 19 5.86 -6.68 0.09
N TYR A 20 5.23 -7.44 -0.81
CA TYR A 20 4.90 -6.97 -2.16
C TYR A 20 3.98 -5.75 -2.16
N PHE A 21 3.04 -5.65 -1.21
CA PHE A 21 2.10 -4.53 -1.15
C PHE A 21 2.60 -3.34 -0.33
N SER A 22 3.41 -3.56 0.70
CA SER A 22 3.91 -2.49 1.57
C SER A 22 5.04 -1.68 0.92
N LEU A 23 5.92 -2.33 0.15
CA LEU A 23 7.04 -1.66 -0.52
C LEU A 23 6.58 -0.51 -1.44
N PRO A 24 5.60 -0.69 -2.36
CA PRO A 24 5.09 0.40 -3.19
C PRO A 24 4.44 1.52 -2.39
N VAL A 25 3.68 1.21 -1.33
CA VAL A 25 3.02 2.22 -0.48
C VAL A 25 4.05 3.05 0.25
N PHE A 26 5.07 2.40 0.81
CA PHE A 26 6.16 3.09 1.48
C PHE A 26 6.86 4.07 0.53
N LEU A 27 7.19 3.60 -0.68
CA LEU A 27 7.78 4.47 -1.71
C LEU A 27 6.83 5.61 -2.10
N ALA A 28 5.54 5.34 -2.26
CA ALA A 28 4.52 6.34 -2.59
C ALA A 28 4.38 7.41 -1.50
N ILE A 29 4.48 7.05 -0.22
CA ILE A 29 4.44 8.01 0.90
C ILE A 29 5.64 8.95 0.82
N ILE A 30 6.86 8.40 0.68
CA ILE A 30 8.08 9.22 0.57
C ILE A 30 7.99 10.13 -0.66
N HIS A 31 7.59 9.59 -1.80
CA HIS A 31 7.43 10.34 -3.04
C HIS A 31 6.40 11.46 -2.89
N SER A 32 5.26 11.18 -2.24
CA SER A 32 4.19 12.15 -2.01
C SER A 32 4.64 13.29 -1.09
N ILE A 33 5.39 13.00 -0.02
CA ILE A 33 5.93 14.04 0.88
C ILE A 33 6.82 15.02 0.11
N VAL A 34 7.77 14.50 -0.68
CA VAL A 34 8.67 15.34 -1.49
C VAL A 34 7.90 16.12 -2.54
N GLY A 35 6.98 15.47 -3.25
CA GLY A 35 6.15 16.11 -4.29
C GLY A 35 5.28 17.23 -3.73
N ILE A 36 4.58 16.99 -2.63
CA ILE A 36 3.75 18.01 -1.97
C ILE A 36 4.60 19.19 -1.51
N TYR A 37 5.78 18.94 -0.91
CA TYR A 37 6.66 20.01 -0.48
C TYR A 37 7.08 20.92 -1.65
N VAL A 38 7.55 20.33 -2.75
CA VAL A 38 7.99 21.08 -3.95
C VAL A 38 6.84 21.85 -4.59
N VAL A 39 5.66 21.23 -4.73
CA VAL A 39 4.49 21.88 -5.32
C VAL A 39 3.96 23.00 -4.41
N ASN A 40 3.94 22.78 -3.09
CA ASN A 40 3.48 23.78 -2.14
C ASN A 40 4.40 25.02 -2.15
N ASP A 41 5.72 24.84 -2.20
CA ASP A 41 6.67 25.95 -2.34
C ASP A 41 6.48 26.73 -3.66
N PHE A 42 6.31 26.00 -4.77
CA PHE A 42 6.07 26.59 -6.07
C PHE A 42 4.77 27.43 -6.12
N ILE A 43 3.66 26.89 -5.61
CA ILE A 43 2.36 27.59 -5.60
C ILE A 43 2.41 28.83 -4.69
N ASN A 44 3.05 28.72 -3.52
CA ASN A 44 3.17 29.84 -2.56
C ASN A 44 3.94 31.05 -3.12
N THR A 45 4.70 30.88 -4.19
CA THR A 45 5.34 32.00 -4.93
C THR A 45 4.31 32.86 -5.68
N PHE A 46 3.19 32.28 -6.12
CA PHE A 46 2.14 32.98 -6.88
C PHE A 46 0.93 33.34 -6.02
N GLN A 47 0.52 32.44 -5.12
CA GLN A 47 -0.64 32.60 -4.24
C GLN A 47 -0.40 31.88 -2.92
N LYS A 48 -0.72 32.52 -1.79
CA LYS A 48 -0.67 31.85 -0.48
C LYS A 48 -1.82 30.84 -0.37
N THR A 49 -1.53 29.62 -0.82
CA THR A 49 -2.46 28.50 -0.82
C THR A 49 -1.79 27.33 -0.13
N ASP A 50 -2.49 26.73 0.85
CA ASP A 50 -2.04 25.52 1.52
C ASP A 50 -2.72 24.29 0.89
N ILE A 51 -1.91 23.40 0.33
CA ILE A 51 -2.37 22.17 -0.32
C ILE A 51 -2.19 20.92 0.55
N ILE A 52 -1.63 21.06 1.75
CA ILE A 52 -1.29 19.94 2.63
C ILE A 52 -2.57 19.21 3.07
N LEU A 53 -3.59 19.96 3.50
CA LEU A 53 -4.84 19.36 3.98
C LEU A 53 -5.60 18.60 2.87
N PRO A 54 -5.84 19.17 1.67
CA PRO A 54 -6.40 18.42 0.55
C PRO A 54 -5.57 17.19 0.14
N ALA A 55 -4.24 17.30 0.15
CA ALA A 55 -3.36 16.18 -0.18
C ALA A 55 -3.45 15.06 0.86
N LEU A 56 -3.54 15.40 2.15
CA LEU A 56 -3.75 14.44 3.24
C LEU A 56 -5.09 13.69 3.07
N MET A 57 -6.17 14.40 2.77
CA MET A 57 -7.48 13.78 2.51
C MET A 57 -7.41 12.80 1.33
N THR A 58 -6.73 13.18 0.25
CA THR A 58 -6.51 12.32 -0.91
C THR A 58 -5.71 11.07 -0.54
N GLY A 59 -4.63 11.24 0.24
CA GLY A 59 -3.81 10.13 0.73
C GLY A 59 -4.59 9.15 1.62
N LEU A 60 -5.50 9.65 2.48
CA LEU A 60 -6.36 8.81 3.31
C LEU A 60 -7.33 7.98 2.47
N VAL A 61 -7.99 8.57 1.48
CA VAL A 61 -8.89 7.83 0.57
C VAL A 61 -8.12 6.76 -0.19
N PHE A 62 -6.93 7.10 -0.70
CA PHE A 62 -6.05 6.14 -1.36
C PHE A 62 -5.70 4.96 -0.45
N LEU A 63 -5.31 5.22 0.81
CA LEU A 63 -4.97 4.18 1.78
C LEU A 63 -6.15 3.24 2.05
N VAL A 64 -7.37 3.76 2.19
CA VAL A 64 -8.57 2.93 2.41
C VAL A 64 -8.78 1.97 1.25
N VAL A 65 -8.76 2.46 0.01
CA VAL A 65 -8.92 1.64 -1.19
C VAL A 65 -7.79 0.60 -1.29
N TYR A 66 -6.55 1.01 -0.97
CA TYR A 66 -5.39 0.14 -1.05
C TYR A 66 -5.43 -0.99 -0.02
N VAL A 67 -5.89 -0.74 1.21
CA VAL A 67 -6.06 -1.77 2.25
C VAL A 67 -7.11 -2.80 1.84
N VAL A 68 -8.23 -2.36 1.25
CA VAL A 68 -9.23 -3.28 0.69
C VAL A 68 -8.62 -4.15 -0.41
N TYR A 69 -7.88 -3.54 -1.33
CA TYR A 69 -7.20 -4.26 -2.41
C TYR A 69 -6.18 -5.29 -1.87
N PHE A 70 -5.36 -4.92 -0.88
CA PHE A 70 -4.45 -5.83 -0.17
C PHE A 70 -5.20 -7.01 0.47
N TYR A 71 -6.28 -6.72 1.20
CA TYR A 71 -7.05 -7.76 1.89
C TYR A 71 -7.66 -8.77 0.91
N THR A 72 -8.30 -8.27 -0.15
CA THR A 72 -8.89 -9.13 -1.18
C THR A 72 -7.83 -10.00 -1.86
N THR A 73 -6.64 -9.46 -2.12
CA THR A 73 -5.51 -10.20 -2.71
C THR A 73 -4.98 -11.27 -1.75
N TYR A 74 -4.80 -10.94 -0.47
CA TYR A 74 -4.36 -11.90 0.54
C TYR A 74 -5.33 -13.08 0.67
N VAL A 75 -6.63 -12.79 0.79
CA VAL A 75 -7.67 -13.83 0.92
C VAL A 75 -7.75 -14.66 -0.36
N GLY A 76 -7.73 -14.02 -1.53
CA GLY A 76 -7.73 -14.70 -2.83
C GLY A 76 -6.55 -15.65 -2.97
N TYR A 77 -5.33 -15.17 -2.68
CA TYR A 77 -4.12 -15.99 -2.77
C TYR A 77 -4.16 -17.16 -1.77
N LYS A 78 -4.60 -16.91 -0.54
CA LYS A 78 -4.77 -17.95 0.49
C LYS A 78 -5.76 -19.03 0.04
N ASN A 79 -6.89 -18.65 -0.54
CA ASN A 79 -7.92 -19.58 -1.00
C ASN A 79 -7.45 -20.41 -2.19
N ILE A 80 -6.76 -19.80 -3.16
CA ILE A 80 -6.19 -20.51 -4.32
C ILE A 80 -5.15 -21.54 -3.87
N VAL A 81 -4.26 -21.19 -2.94
CA VAL A 81 -3.27 -22.17 -2.46
C VAL A 81 -3.97 -23.31 -1.72
N LYS A 82 -4.92 -23.01 -0.84
CA LYS A 82 -5.69 -24.02 -0.11
C LYS A 82 -6.51 -24.95 -1.01
N SER A 83 -7.07 -24.46 -2.12
CA SER A 83 -7.82 -25.30 -3.05
C SER A 83 -6.93 -26.24 -3.88
N ASN A 84 -5.62 -25.96 -3.94
CA ASN A 84 -4.64 -26.74 -4.69
C ASN A 84 -3.70 -27.58 -3.80
N THR A 85 -3.94 -27.63 -2.48
CA THR A 85 -3.14 -28.37 -1.48
C THR A 85 -4.00 -29.32 -0.67
#